data_AF-A0A956YXT0-F1
#
_entry.id   AF-A0A956YXT0-F1
#
_cell.length_a   1.000
_cell.length_b   1.000
_cell.length_c   1.000
_cell.angle_alpha   90.00
_cell.angle_beta   90.00
_cell.angle_gamma   90.00
#
_symmetry.space_group_name_H-M   'P 1'
#
loop_
_entity.id
_entity.type
_entity.pdbx_description
1 polymer ?
#
loop_
_entity_poly.entity_id
_entity_poly.type
_entity_poly.pdbx_seq_one_letter_code
_entity_poly.pdbx_strand_id
1 'polypeptide(L)'
;MKRMPVSPRFALIALIAAFVIVRTVSAPTYTDAYYHFNAAARLAGGQGLSDAYLWNYIGAPASLPAPSHLYWMPFTSITAAAGMWLLNAPGSQGAAQLLYIPMLAVVACVGFWLGVRLGGSKTHGWYAGLLTLFSGLFAGFWGAIDTFTP
;
A
#
# COMPACT_ATOMS: atom_id res chain seq x y z
N MET A 1 -23.96 8.83 -24.43
CA MET A 1 -23.05 9.02 -23.27
C MET A 1 -22.56 7.65 -22.79
N LYS A 2 -21.26 7.35 -22.90
CA LYS A 2 -20.67 6.13 -22.31
C LYS A 2 -20.81 6.25 -20.79
N ARG A 3 -21.56 5.33 -20.16
CA ARG A 3 -21.66 5.30 -18.69
C ARG A 3 -20.27 5.04 -18.11
N MET A 4 -19.90 5.78 -17.07
CA MET A 4 -18.64 5.54 -16.36
C MET A 4 -18.58 4.08 -15.89
N PRO A 5 -17.39 3.43 -15.97
CA PRO A 5 -17.23 2.03 -15.58
C PRO A 5 -17.49 1.80 -14.08
N VAL A 6 -17.36 2.83 -13.26
CA VAL A 6 -17.55 2.81 -11.81
C VAL A 6 -18.56 3.88 -11.39
N SER A 7 -19.38 3.57 -10.38
CA SER A 7 -20.31 4.53 -9.78
C SER A 7 -19.55 5.63 -9.03
N PRO A 8 -19.78 6.94 -9.30
CA PRO A 8 -19.11 8.02 -8.55
C PRO A 8 -19.34 7.95 -7.04
N ARG A 9 -20.54 7.51 -6.62
CA ARG A 9 -20.87 7.29 -5.20
C ARG A 9 -20.00 6.20 -4.58
N PHE A 10 -19.78 5.11 -5.33
CA PHE A 10 -18.94 4.02 -4.87
C PHE A 10 -17.48 4.48 -4.75
N ALA A 11 -16.97 5.20 -5.75
CA ALA A 11 -15.60 5.72 -5.72
C ALA A 11 -15.33 6.63 -4.52
N LEU A 12 -16.28 7.52 -4.18
CA LEU A 12 -16.18 8.37 -3.00
C LEU A 12 -16.17 7.55 -1.70
N ILE A 13 -17.07 6.57 -1.57
CA ILE A 13 -17.12 5.68 -0.41
C ILE A 13 -15.82 4.86 -0.29
N ALA A 14 -15.32 4.35 -1.41
CA ALA A 14 -14.08 3.59 -1.45
C ALA A 14 -12.88 4.43 -0.97
N LEU A 15 -12.80 5.70 -1.38
CA LEU A 15 -11.74 6.59 -0.92
C LEU A 15 -11.82 6.88 0.58
N ILE A 16 -13.02 7.16 1.10
CA ILE A 16 -13.23 7.41 2.54
C ILE A 16 -12.92 6.15 3.35
N ALA A 17 -13.43 5.00 2.92
CA ALA A 17 -13.18 3.72 3.59
C ALA A 17 -11.69 3.37 3.55
N ALA A 18 -11.02 3.52 2.40
CA ALA A 18 -9.58 3.29 2.28
C ALA A 18 -8.79 4.19 3.22
N PHE A 19 -9.15 5.46 3.34
CA PHE A 19 -8.53 6.39 4.29
C PHE A 19 -8.64 5.86 5.72
N VAL A 20 -9.83 5.48 6.16
CA VAL A 20 -10.04 4.97 7.53
C VAL A 20 -9.29 3.68 7.76
N ILE A 21 -9.42 2.71 6.85
CA ILE A 21 -8.83 1.38 6.94
C ILE A 21 -7.30 1.45 6.99
N VAL A 22 -6.67 2.15 6.05
CA VAL A 22 -5.20 2.28 6.00
C VAL A 22 -4.66 2.89 7.29
N ARG A 23 -5.37 3.87 7.85
CA ARG A 23 -4.97 4.56 9.09
C ARG A 23 -5.08 3.71 10.35
N THR A 24 -5.74 2.55 10.31
CA THR A 24 -5.76 1.62 11.45
C THR A 24 -4.40 0.98 11.71
N VAL A 25 -3.51 0.93 10.70
CA VAL A 25 -2.14 0.44 10.85
C VAL A 25 -1.24 1.60 11.27
N SER A 26 -0.92 1.69 12.57
CA SER A 26 -0.18 2.81 13.15
C SER A 26 1.35 2.69 13.03
N ALA A 27 1.87 1.49 12.79
CA ALA A 27 3.29 1.20 12.63
C ALA A 27 3.47 -0.16 11.90
N PRO A 28 4.67 -0.45 11.37
CA PRO A 28 5.01 -1.79 10.88
C PRO A 28 4.86 -2.84 11.99
N THR A 29 4.20 -3.96 11.71
CA THR A 29 3.86 -4.98 12.72
C THR A 29 4.68 -6.27 12.59
N TYR A 30 5.43 -6.44 11.51
CA TYR A 30 6.22 -7.64 11.25
C TYR A 30 7.43 -7.34 10.36
N THR A 31 8.32 -8.32 10.21
CA THR A 31 9.68 -8.13 9.68
C THR A 31 9.71 -7.55 8.26
N ASP A 32 8.88 -8.04 7.33
CA ASP A 32 8.87 -7.53 5.95
C ASP A 32 8.27 -6.12 5.87
N ALA A 33 7.32 -5.78 6.74
CA ALA A 33 6.84 -4.40 6.81
C ALA A 33 7.94 -3.44 7.29
N TYR A 34 8.77 -3.85 8.25
CA TYR A 34 9.96 -3.08 8.65
C TYR A 34 10.98 -2.98 7.52
N TYR A 35 11.18 -4.06 6.76
CA TYR A 35 12.07 -4.10 5.61
C TYR A 35 11.78 -2.97 4.61
N HIS A 36 10.53 -2.87 4.17
CA HIS A 36 10.14 -1.83 3.22
C HIS A 36 10.03 -0.45 3.85
N PHE A 37 9.48 -0.33 5.06
CA PHE A 37 9.33 0.96 5.75
C PHE A 37 10.67 1.64 6.01
N ASN A 38 11.67 0.89 6.49
CA ASN A 38 12.98 1.44 6.79
C ASN A 38 13.72 1.87 5.51
N ALA A 39 13.64 1.07 4.44
CA ALA A 39 14.22 1.43 3.16
C ALA A 39 13.50 2.66 2.54
N ALA A 40 12.19 2.80 2.73
CA ALA A 40 11.44 3.98 2.33
C ALA A 40 11.90 5.25 3.07
N ALA A 41 12.07 5.15 4.39
CA ALA A 41 12.56 6.27 5.20
C ALA A 41 13.97 6.70 4.77
N ARG A 42 14.84 5.75 4.45
CA ARG A 42 16.19 6.02 3.93
C ARG A 42 16.19 6.59 2.52
N LEU A 43 15.30 6.13 1.65
CA LEU A 43 15.16 6.73 0.32
C LEU A 43 14.68 8.18 0.41
N ALA A 44 13.63 8.43 1.22
CA ALA A 44 13.10 9.78 1.45
C ALA A 44 14.11 10.71 2.13
N GLY A 45 14.99 10.18 2.98
CA GLY A 45 16.08 10.90 3.64
C GLY A 45 17.33 11.11 2.79
N GLY A 46 17.36 10.64 1.53
CA GLY A 46 18.47 10.84 0.61
C GLY A 46 19.61 9.81 0.72
N GLN A 47 19.44 8.75 1.51
CA GLN A 47 20.41 7.65 1.63
C GLN A 47 20.23 6.55 0.57
N GLY A 48 19.30 6.75 -0.38
CA GLY A 48 19.00 5.80 -1.46
C GLY A 48 18.32 4.51 -0.97
N LEU A 49 18.13 3.56 -1.90
CA LEU A 49 17.61 2.23 -1.59
C LEU A 49 18.68 1.37 -0.90
N SER A 50 18.97 1.68 0.36
CA SER A 50 19.96 1.00 1.19
C SER A 50 19.39 0.52 2.51
N ASP A 51 19.92 -0.56 3.04
CA ASP A 51 19.65 -1.06 4.40
C ASP A 51 20.84 -0.77 5.31
N ALA A 52 20.54 -0.32 6.54
CA ALA A 52 21.54 -0.08 7.59
C ALA A 52 21.54 -1.17 8.67
N TYR A 53 20.84 -2.28 8.42
CA TYR A 53 20.72 -3.42 9.30
C TYR A 53 20.63 -4.69 8.44
N LEU A 54 20.89 -5.83 9.08
CA LEU A 54 20.73 -7.14 8.45
C LEU A 54 19.28 -7.61 8.64
N TRP A 55 18.52 -7.72 7.54
CA TRP A 55 17.14 -8.22 7.58
C TRP A 55 17.07 -9.75 7.63
N ASN A 56 17.88 -10.44 6.83
CA ASN A 56 18.02 -11.90 6.85
C ASN A 56 19.45 -12.34 6.42
N TYR A 57 19.80 -13.62 6.58
CA TYR A 57 21.15 -14.15 6.30
C TYR A 57 21.40 -14.59 4.85
N ILE A 58 20.37 -14.65 4.00
CA ILE A 58 20.51 -14.97 2.57
C ILE A 58 21.23 -13.80 1.89
N GLY A 59 22.46 -14.05 1.44
CA GLY A 59 23.28 -13.01 0.80
C GLY A 59 23.79 -11.95 1.78
N ALA A 60 24.07 -12.31 3.03
CA ALA A 60 24.57 -11.39 4.05
C ALA A 60 25.75 -10.52 3.53
N PRO A 61 25.65 -9.17 3.61
CA PRO A 61 26.68 -8.29 3.09
C PRO A 61 27.91 -8.27 4.01
N ALA A 62 29.07 -7.95 3.44
CA ALA A 62 30.32 -7.81 4.20
C ALA A 62 30.34 -6.59 5.14
N SER A 63 29.53 -5.57 4.83
CA SER A 63 29.40 -4.34 5.61
C SER A 63 28.04 -3.68 5.39
N LEU A 64 27.70 -2.72 6.24
CA LEU A 64 26.50 -1.89 6.14
C LEU A 64 26.91 -0.40 6.06
N PRO A 65 26.12 0.46 5.39
CA PRO A 65 24.89 0.14 4.69
C PRO A 65 25.15 -0.64 3.39
N ALA A 66 24.21 -1.51 3.04
CA ALA A 66 24.25 -2.31 1.80
C ALA A 66 23.05 -1.96 0.91
N PRO A 67 23.06 -2.33 -0.39
CA PRO A 67 21.87 -2.24 -1.21
C PRO A 67 20.70 -2.99 -0.56
N SER A 68 19.55 -2.33 -0.47
CA SER A 68 18.29 -2.96 -0.07
C SER A 68 17.67 -3.71 -1.26
N HIS A 69 16.55 -4.41 -1.06
CA HIS A 69 15.76 -5.02 -2.14
C HIS A 69 16.47 -6.14 -2.91
N LEU A 70 17.41 -6.82 -2.27
CA LEU A 70 18.07 -8.02 -2.81
C LEU A 70 17.18 -9.27 -2.75
N TYR A 71 16.14 -9.25 -1.91
CA TYR A 71 15.19 -10.36 -1.77
C TYR A 71 13.80 -10.00 -2.32
N TRP A 72 13.21 -8.89 -1.87
CA TRP A 72 11.94 -8.38 -2.37
C TRP A 72 12.09 -7.11 -3.22
N MET A 73 11.21 -6.93 -4.20
CA MET A 73 11.22 -5.79 -5.14
C MET A 73 10.87 -4.45 -4.44
N PRO A 74 11.34 -3.30 -4.96
CA PRO A 74 11.32 -2.01 -4.24
C PRO A 74 10.06 -1.16 -4.36
N PHE A 75 9.05 -1.60 -5.11
CA PHE A 75 7.90 -0.75 -5.46
C PHE A 75 7.21 -0.14 -4.23
N THR A 76 7.01 -0.94 -3.19
CA THR A 76 6.30 -0.55 -1.96
C THR A 76 7.11 0.50 -1.16
N SER A 77 8.42 0.31 -1.06
CA SER A 77 9.34 1.25 -0.45
C SER A 77 9.42 2.57 -1.23
N ILE A 78 9.43 2.52 -2.56
CA ILE A 78 9.43 3.71 -3.42
C ILE A 78 8.14 4.51 -3.23
N THR A 79 6.99 3.83 -3.26
CA THR A 79 5.68 4.46 -3.03
C THR A 79 5.60 5.12 -1.65
N ALA A 80 6.06 4.42 -0.61
CA ALA A 80 6.10 4.97 0.75
C ALA A 80 7.07 6.15 0.86
N ALA A 81 8.25 6.06 0.24
CA ALA A 81 9.24 7.14 0.22
C ALA A 81 8.69 8.39 -0.47
N ALA A 82 7.94 8.24 -1.56
CA ALA A 82 7.29 9.36 -2.24
C ALA A 82 6.30 10.08 -1.30
N GLY A 83 5.49 9.33 -0.54
CA GLY A 83 4.61 9.92 0.48
C GLY A 83 5.36 10.65 1.59
N MET A 84 6.43 10.04 2.11
CA MET A 84 7.32 10.67 3.10
C MET A 84 8.00 11.92 2.57
N TRP A 85 8.47 11.90 1.33
CA TRP A 85 9.14 13.02 0.68
C TRP A 85 8.19 14.20 0.43
N LEU A 86 6.98 13.93 -0.08
CA LEU A 86 5.96 14.95 -0.32
C LEU A 86 5.57 15.72 0.94
N LEU A 87 5.61 15.05 2.09
CA LEU A 87 5.25 15.63 3.39
C LEU A 87 6.47 16.05 4.21
N ASN A 88 7.69 15.92 3.66
CA ASN A 88 8.95 16.16 4.35
C ASN A 88 9.02 15.45 5.74
N ALA A 89 8.58 14.19 5.78
CA ALA A 89 8.46 13.41 7.00
C ALA A 89 9.02 11.97 6.86
N PRO A 90 10.33 11.79 6.62
CA PRO A 90 10.96 10.47 6.64
C PRO A 90 10.72 9.75 7.98
N GLY A 91 10.38 8.46 7.92
CA GLY A 91 10.09 7.65 9.11
C GLY A 91 8.70 7.89 9.73
N SER A 92 7.83 8.68 9.08
CA SER A 92 6.42 8.79 9.48
C SER A 92 5.57 7.73 8.79
N GLN A 93 4.94 6.84 9.58
CA GLN A 93 3.95 5.87 9.07
C GLN A 93 2.80 6.56 8.35
N GLY A 94 2.34 7.68 8.91
CA GLY A 94 1.25 8.47 8.33
C GLY A 94 1.60 8.99 6.93
N ALA A 95 2.84 9.41 6.73
CA ALA A 95 3.32 9.89 5.44
C ALA A 95 3.59 8.75 4.45
N ALA A 96 4.14 7.62 4.92
CA ALA A 96 4.35 6.41 4.11
C ALA A 96 3.07 5.93 3.43
N GLN A 97 1.96 5.98 4.17
CA GLN A 97 0.64 5.52 3.74
C GLN A 97 -0.08 6.48 2.78
N LEU A 98 0.45 7.69 2.53
CA LEU A 98 -0.25 8.72 1.77
C LEU A 98 -0.74 8.21 0.41
N LEU A 99 0.12 7.51 -0.32
CA LEU A 99 -0.19 6.98 -1.65
C LEU A 99 -0.89 5.61 -1.61
N TYR A 100 -0.86 4.91 -0.47
CA TYR A 100 -1.53 3.61 -0.29
C TYR A 100 -3.07 3.78 -0.22
N ILE A 101 -3.54 4.90 0.32
CA ILE A 101 -4.97 5.23 0.41
C ILE A 101 -5.65 5.26 -0.98
N PRO A 102 -5.18 6.07 -1.96
CA PRO A 102 -5.78 6.06 -3.28
C PRO A 102 -5.54 4.74 -4.03
N MET A 103 -4.46 4.01 -3.77
CA MET A 103 -4.24 2.68 -4.36
C MET A 103 -5.33 1.69 -3.93
N LEU A 104 -5.61 1.55 -2.63
CA LEU A 104 -6.68 0.68 -2.14
C LEU A 104 -8.06 1.10 -2.70
N ALA A 105 -8.32 2.41 -2.76
CA ALA A 105 -9.55 2.92 -3.37
C ALA A 105 -9.67 2.53 -4.86
N VAL A 106 -8.56 2.56 -5.61
CA VAL A 106 -8.50 2.10 -7.00
C VAL A 106 -8.74 0.60 -7.09
N VAL A 107 -8.10 -0.22 -6.25
CA VAL A 107 -8.31 -1.68 -6.22
C VAL A 107 -9.78 -2.00 -5.93
N ALA A 108 -10.41 -1.30 -4.99
CA ALA A 108 -11.85 -1.42 -4.73
C ALA A 108 -12.71 -1.01 -5.93
N CYS A 109 -12.33 0.04 -6.66
CA CYS A 109 -13.01 0.45 -7.89
C CYS A 109 -12.84 -0.58 -9.02
N VAL A 110 -11.70 -1.25 -9.10
CA VAL A 110 -11.48 -2.37 -10.02
C VAL A 110 -12.36 -3.55 -9.63
N GLY A 111 -12.46 -3.88 -8.33
CA GLY A 111 -13.39 -4.88 -7.81
C GLY A 111 -14.84 -4.56 -8.19
N PHE A 112 -15.27 -3.31 -8.02
CA PHE A 112 -16.59 -2.86 -8.46
C PHE A 112 -16.79 -3.04 -9.96
N TRP A 113 -15.84 -2.57 -10.77
CA TRP A 113 -15.92 -2.65 -12.21
C TRP A 113 -16.04 -4.11 -12.68
N LEU A 114 -15.19 -5.00 -12.15
CA LEU A 114 -15.24 -6.43 -12.46
C LEU A 114 -16.57 -7.06 -12.01
N GLY A 115 -17.08 -6.70 -10.84
CA GLY A 115 -18.38 -7.17 -10.36
C GLY A 115 -19.53 -6.79 -11.31
N VAL A 116 -19.52 -5.56 -11.86
CA VAL A 116 -20.49 -5.17 -12.89
C VAL A 116 -20.27 -5.94 -14.19
N ARG A 117 -19.01 -6.08 -14.62
CA ARG A 117 -18.64 -6.68 -15.92
C ARG A 117 -18.96 -8.18 -15.97
N LEU A 118 -18.76 -8.89 -14.86
CA LEU A 118 -18.94 -10.34 -14.76
C LEU A 118 -20.32 -10.72 -14.23
N GLY A 119 -20.87 -9.96 -13.29
CA GLY A 119 -22.19 -10.21 -12.70
C GLY A 119 -23.36 -9.54 -13.43
N GLY A 120 -23.10 -8.66 -14.40
CA GLY A 120 -24.14 -8.02 -15.23
C GLY A 120 -25.03 -7.00 -14.51
N SER A 121 -24.77 -6.67 -13.24
CA SER A 121 -25.57 -5.70 -12.48
C SER A 121 -24.70 -4.78 -11.62
N LYS A 122 -25.21 -3.57 -11.31
CA LYS A 122 -24.54 -2.65 -10.38
C LYS A 122 -24.44 -3.22 -8.97
N THR A 123 -25.40 -4.03 -8.55
CA THR A 123 -25.42 -4.66 -7.23
C THR A 123 -24.24 -5.62 -7.08
N HIS A 124 -23.92 -6.41 -8.11
CA HIS A 124 -22.72 -7.25 -8.12
C HIS A 124 -21.43 -6.42 -8.02
N GLY A 125 -21.39 -5.25 -8.67
CA GLY A 125 -20.31 -4.29 -8.51
C GLY A 125 -20.15 -3.81 -7.06
N TRP A 126 -21.24 -3.43 -6.40
CA TRP A 126 -21.20 -3.03 -5.00
C TRP A 126 -20.66 -4.14 -4.10
N TYR A 127 -21.14 -5.37 -4.25
CA TYR A 127 -20.65 -6.48 -3.44
C TYR A 127 -19.18 -6.77 -3.69
N ALA A 128 -18.75 -6.85 -4.94
CA ALA A 128 -17.35 -7.12 -5.27
C ALA A 128 -16.41 -6.03 -4.72
N GLY A 129 -16.74 -4.75 -4.93
CA GLY A 129 -15.92 -3.65 -4.44
C GLY A 129 -15.90 -3.52 -2.91
N LEU A 130 -17.01 -3.79 -2.23
CA LEU A 130 -17.04 -3.82 -0.75
C LEU A 130 -16.25 -5.01 -0.20
N LEU A 131 -16.35 -6.19 -0.82
CA LEU A 131 -15.55 -7.35 -0.45
C LEU A 131 -14.04 -7.07 -0.61
N THR A 132 -13.65 -6.31 -1.64
CA THR A 132 -12.27 -5.84 -1.79
C THR A 132 -11.83 -4.94 -0.63
N LEU A 133 -12.63 -3.93 -0.25
CA LEU A 133 -12.29 -3.02 0.86
C LEU A 133 -12.17 -3.77 2.19
N PHE A 134 -13.11 -4.67 2.47
CA PHE A 134 -13.26 -5.32 3.76
C PHE A 134 -12.76 -6.77 3.77
N SER A 135 -11.78 -7.12 2.93
CA SER A 135 -11.25 -8.45 2.58
C SER A 135 -10.84 -9.38 3.76
N GLY A 136 -11.77 -9.64 4.69
CA GLY A 136 -11.64 -10.42 5.92
C GLY A 136 -10.27 -10.30 6.57
N LEU A 137 -9.48 -11.35 6.39
CA LEU A 137 -8.12 -11.50 6.90
C LEU A 137 -7.18 -10.34 6.50
N PHE A 138 -7.27 -9.85 5.26
CA PHE A 138 -6.38 -8.81 4.73
C PHE A 138 -6.74 -7.40 5.19
N ALA A 139 -7.92 -7.20 5.79
CA ALA A 139 -8.38 -5.87 6.18
C ALA A 139 -7.42 -5.18 7.16
N GLY A 140 -6.78 -5.95 8.05
CA GLY A 140 -5.79 -5.44 9.01
C GLY A 140 -4.41 -5.16 8.41
N PHE A 141 -4.17 -5.56 7.16
CA PHE A 141 -2.88 -5.37 6.48
C PHE A 141 -2.91 -4.23 5.47
N TRP A 142 -4.08 -3.71 5.08
CA TRP A 142 -4.19 -2.70 4.01
C TRP A 142 -3.33 -1.44 4.19
N GLY A 143 -2.98 -1.08 5.42
CA GLY A 143 -2.08 0.04 5.71
C GLY A 143 -0.63 -0.34 5.99
N ALA A 144 -0.27 -1.62 5.87
CA ALA A 144 1.10 -2.07 5.99
C ALA A 144 1.90 -1.67 4.75
N ILE A 145 3.18 -1.37 4.96
CA ILE A 145 4.10 -1.04 3.88
C ILE A 145 4.81 -2.35 3.54
N ASP A 146 4.18 -3.20 2.73
CA ASP A 146 4.67 -4.55 2.39
C ASP A 146 4.32 -4.96 0.96
N THR A 147 4.68 -6.17 0.53
CA THR A 147 4.43 -6.65 -0.84
C THR A 147 3.04 -7.20 -1.11
N PHE A 148 2.20 -7.36 -0.08
CA PHE A 148 0.88 -7.98 -0.20
C PHE A 148 -0.25 -6.94 -0.20
N THR A 149 0.07 -5.68 0.15
CA THR A 149 -0.85 -4.53 0.22
C THR A 149 -0.16 -3.24 -0.28
N PRO A 150 -0.87 -2.28 -0.89
CA PRO A 150 -2.32 -2.07 -0.98
C PRO A 150 -2.95 -2.61 -2.27
#